data_AF-A0A4P0YH05-F1
#
_entry.id   AF-A0A4P0YH05-F1
#
_cell.length_a   1.000
_cell.length_b   1.000
_cell.length_c   1.000
_cell.angle_alpha   90.00
_cell.angle_beta   90.00
_cell.angle_gamma   90.00
#
_symmetry.space_group_name_H-M   'P 1'
#
loop_
_entity.id
_entity.type
_entity.pdbx_description
1 polymer ?
#
loop_
_entity_poly.entity_id
_entity_poly.type
_entity_poly.pdbx_seq_one_letter_code
_entity_poly.pdbx_strand_id
1 'polypeptide(L)'
;MKPFFGVQAGDLFIATTGYTGEAGYEIAMPNEQAADFWRGLLDAGVKPCGLGARDTLRLEAGMNLYGQEMDEGVSPLAANMGWTIAWEPADRNFIGREALEMQREKGTEQLVGLVMTRKASCAVVCRSVYR
;
A
#
# COMPACT_ATOMS: atom_id res chain seq x y z
N MET A 1 -16.93 10.50 4.49
CA MET A 1 -17.08 9.28 3.67
C MET A 1 -16.48 8.11 4.43
N LYS A 2 -16.95 6.87 4.23
CA LYS A 2 -16.31 5.68 4.82
C LYS A 2 -14.93 5.47 4.15
N PRO A 3 -13.92 4.90 4.83
CA PRO A 3 -12.64 4.55 4.20
C PRO A 3 -12.83 3.65 2.97
N PHE A 4 -11.94 3.76 1.98
CA PHE A 4 -11.99 3.02 0.71
C PHE A 4 -13.25 3.30 -0.14
N PHE A 5 -13.69 4.56 -0.19
CA PHE A 5 -14.70 5.05 -1.13
C PHE A 5 -14.15 6.18 -2.00
N GLY A 6 -14.67 6.28 -3.22
CA GLY A 6 -14.40 7.39 -4.14
C GLY A 6 -15.70 7.98 -4.67
N VAL A 7 -15.73 9.30 -4.87
CA VAL A 7 -16.89 10.01 -5.41
C VAL A 7 -16.43 11.11 -6.39
N GLN A 8 -17.15 11.24 -7.50
CA GLN A 8 -17.00 12.38 -8.39
C GLN A 8 -17.87 13.54 -7.88
N ALA A 9 -17.26 14.71 -7.67
CA ALA A 9 -17.93 15.93 -7.24
C ALA A 9 -17.48 17.10 -8.14
N GLY A 10 -18.27 17.37 -9.20
CA GLY A 10 -17.86 18.29 -10.25
C GLY A 10 -16.62 17.77 -10.96
N ASP A 11 -15.58 18.60 -11.08
CA ASP A 11 -14.30 18.25 -11.70
C ASP A 11 -13.37 17.45 -10.78
N LEU A 12 -13.72 17.31 -9.50
CA LEU A 12 -12.89 16.62 -8.52
C LEU A 12 -13.33 15.17 -8.35
N PHE A 13 -12.40 14.24 -8.47
CA PHE A 13 -12.55 12.89 -7.94
C PHE A 13 -11.92 12.83 -6.55
N ILE A 14 -12.74 12.58 -5.52
CA ILE A 14 -12.31 12.59 -4.12
C ILE A 14 -12.39 11.16 -3.58
N ALA A 15 -11.26 10.62 -3.14
CA ALA A 15 -11.19 9.28 -2.56
C ALA A 15 -10.66 9.33 -1.12
N THR A 16 -11.29 8.57 -0.21
CA THR A 16 -10.78 8.32 1.16
C THR A 16 -9.80 7.16 1.14
N THR A 17 -8.70 7.34 0.42
CA THR A 17 -7.57 6.43 0.27
C THR A 17 -6.28 7.17 0.63
N GLY A 18 -5.18 6.43 0.77
CA GLY A 18 -3.89 7.02 1.11
C GLY A 18 -2.81 5.97 1.35
N TYR A 19 -1.57 6.45 1.51
CA TYR A 19 -0.38 5.61 1.62
C TYR A 19 0.47 5.94 2.85
N THR A 20 -0.19 6.27 3.96
CA THR A 20 0.45 6.75 5.20
C THR A 20 -0.03 6.06 6.47
N GLY A 21 -1.08 5.23 6.41
CA GLY A 21 -1.76 4.68 7.59
C GLY A 21 -2.72 5.66 8.29
N GLU A 22 -2.76 6.91 7.84
CA GLU A 22 -3.59 7.97 8.44
C GLU A 22 -4.86 8.23 7.62
N ALA A 23 -5.85 8.87 8.25
CA ALA A 23 -7.02 9.38 7.54
C ALA A 23 -6.63 10.53 6.59
N GLY A 24 -7.23 10.56 5.40
CA GLY A 24 -6.93 11.59 4.40
C GLY A 24 -7.76 11.44 3.13
N TYR A 25 -7.37 12.23 2.13
CA TYR A 25 -7.95 12.17 0.79
C TYR A 25 -6.86 12.08 -0.28
N GLU A 26 -7.14 11.33 -1.33
CA GLU A 26 -6.49 11.46 -2.63
C GLU A 26 -7.49 12.15 -3.57
N ILE A 27 -7.05 13.25 -4.20
CA ILE A 27 -7.92 14.10 -5.02
C ILE A 27 -7.31 14.20 -6.42
N ALA A 28 -8.03 13.69 -7.42
CA ALA A 28 -7.67 13.85 -8.82
C ALA A 28 -8.54 14.92 -9.49
N MET A 29 -7.95 15.68 -10.40
CA MET A 29 -8.58 16.82 -11.07
C MET A 29 -7.89 17.09 -12.42
N PRO A 30 -8.48 17.94 -13.29
CA PRO A 30 -7.82 18.39 -14.51
C PRO A 30 -6.47 19.09 -14.22
N ASN A 31 -5.50 18.90 -15.11
CA ASN A 31 -4.12 19.36 -14.91
C ASN A 31 -4.04 20.87 -14.70
N GLU A 32 -4.87 21.62 -15.41
CA GLU A 32 -4.95 23.07 -15.35
C GLU A 32 -5.42 23.61 -13.98
N GLN A 33 -6.13 22.79 -13.18
CA GLN A 33 -6.62 23.17 -11.85
C GLN A 33 -5.62 22.86 -10.73
N ALA A 34 -4.68 21.94 -10.98
CA ALA A 34 -3.82 21.35 -9.93
C ALA A 34 -2.95 22.39 -9.21
N ALA A 35 -2.38 23.37 -9.93
CA ALA A 35 -1.49 24.36 -9.34
C ALA A 35 -2.22 25.31 -8.38
N ASP A 36 -3.43 25.75 -8.75
CA ASP A 36 -4.23 26.65 -7.91
C ASP A 36 -4.85 25.90 -6.73
N PHE A 37 -5.30 24.66 -6.94
CA PHE A 37 -5.75 23.79 -5.85
C PHE A 37 -4.63 23.54 -4.84
N TRP A 38 -3.41 23.26 -5.30
CA TRP A 38 -2.25 23.09 -4.43
C TRP A 38 -1.98 24.34 -3.59
N ARG A 39 -2.00 25.53 -4.19
CA ARG A 39 -1.86 26.81 -3.45
C ARG A 39 -2.95 26.95 -2.39
N GLY A 40 -4.20 26.63 -2.72
CA GLY A 40 -5.31 26.65 -1.77
C GLY A 40 -5.09 25.71 -0.57
N LEU A 41 -4.47 24.54 -0.77
CA LEU A 41 -4.10 23.64 0.32
C LEU A 41 -3.03 24.26 1.23
N LEU A 42 -2.02 24.95 0.67
CA LEU A 42 -1.00 25.64 1.46
C LEU A 42 -1.61 26.75 2.31
N ASP A 43 -2.49 27.55 1.73
CA ASP A 43 -3.20 28.63 2.42
C ASP A 43 -4.11 28.08 3.54
N ALA A 44 -4.65 26.87 3.36
CA ALA A 44 -5.41 26.14 4.37
C ALA A 44 -4.52 25.44 5.43
N GLY A 45 -3.19 25.57 5.35
CA GLY A 45 -2.25 25.02 6.33
C GLY A 45 -1.79 23.59 6.08
N VAL A 46 -2.05 23.02 4.91
CA VAL A 46 -1.53 21.70 4.53
C VAL A 46 -0.04 21.81 4.25
N LYS A 47 0.76 21.06 5.00
CA LYS A 47 2.22 21.07 4.85
C LYS A 47 2.67 20.20 3.67
N PRO A 48 3.53 20.71 2.77
CA PRO A 48 4.17 19.89 1.74
C PRO A 48 5.02 18.77 2.34
N CYS A 49 4.83 17.55 1.84
CA CYS A 49 5.60 16.37 2.24
C CYS A 49 6.25 15.72 1.01
N GLY A 50 7.53 15.39 1.12
CA GLY A 50 8.32 14.78 0.05
C GLY A 50 8.38 13.26 0.11
N LEU A 51 9.14 12.67 -0.82
CA LEU A 51 9.25 11.22 -0.99
C LEU A 51 9.87 10.50 0.22
N GLY A 52 10.86 11.10 0.89
CA GLY A 52 11.48 10.49 2.07
C GLY A 52 10.50 10.30 3.23
N ALA A 53 9.66 11.30 3.49
CA ALA A 53 8.60 11.19 4.50
C ALA A 53 7.55 10.14 4.10
N ARG A 54 7.18 10.07 2.81
CA ARG A 54 6.25 9.05 2.29
C ARG A 54 6.77 7.63 2.53
N ASP A 55 8.06 7.39 2.30
CA ASP A 55 8.65 6.07 2.52
C ASP A 55 8.70 5.68 4.00
N THR A 56 8.97 6.63 4.91
CA THR A 56 8.88 6.37 6.35
C THR A 56 7.44 6.03 6.77
N LEU A 57 6.47 6.85 6.37
CA LEU A 57 5.06 6.69 6.78
C LEU A 57 4.47 5.37 6.28
N ARG A 58 4.70 4.99 5.02
CA ARG A 58 4.19 3.73 4.47
C ARG A 58 4.80 2.52 5.17
N LEU A 59 6.09 2.61 5.52
CA LEU A 59 6.83 1.52 6.14
C LEU A 59 6.31 1.29 7.57
N GLU A 60 6.13 2.38 8.33
CA GLU A 60 5.52 2.34 9.67
C GLU A 60 4.08 1.79 9.62
N ALA A 61 3.32 2.13 8.57
CA ALA A 61 1.97 1.63 8.36
C ALA A 61 1.91 0.18 7.81
N GLY A 62 3.05 -0.45 7.51
CA GLY A 62 3.12 -1.81 6.97
C GLY A 62 2.60 -1.96 5.54
N MET A 63 2.70 -0.90 4.73
CA MET A 63 2.28 -0.90 3.33
C MET A 63 3.43 -1.26 2.38
N ASN A 64 3.18 -2.20 1.48
CA ASN A 64 4.19 -2.72 0.54
C ASN A 64 4.50 -1.75 -0.59
N LEU A 65 5.79 -1.56 -0.87
CA LEU A 65 6.34 -0.90 -2.04
C LEU A 65 6.77 -1.94 -3.09
N TYR A 66 6.20 -1.84 -4.28
CA TYR A 66 6.60 -2.68 -5.41
C TYR A 66 8.10 -2.48 -5.75
N GLY A 67 8.81 -3.58 -5.99
CA GLY A 67 10.26 -3.63 -6.16
C GLY A 67 11.06 -3.78 -4.86
N GLN A 68 10.42 -3.73 -3.69
CA GLN A 68 11.03 -4.05 -2.40
C GLN A 68 10.35 -5.26 -1.74
N GLU A 69 9.11 -5.11 -1.30
CA GLU A 69 8.39 -6.20 -0.64
C GLU A 69 7.96 -7.29 -1.62
N MET A 70 7.67 -6.93 -2.88
CA MET A 70 7.32 -7.86 -3.96
C MET A 70 7.70 -7.34 -5.34
N ASP A 71 7.95 -8.27 -6.26
CA ASP A 71 8.08 -8.09 -7.70
C ASP A 71 7.54 -9.36 -8.39
N GLU A 72 7.76 -9.53 -9.69
CA GLU A 72 7.29 -10.71 -10.44
C GLU A 72 7.86 -12.04 -9.91
N GLY A 73 8.98 -12.02 -9.19
CA GLY A 73 9.61 -13.18 -8.57
C GLY A 73 9.07 -13.55 -7.18
N VAL A 74 8.12 -12.78 -6.64
CA VAL A 74 7.66 -12.91 -5.25
C VAL A 74 6.18 -13.21 -5.19
N SER A 75 5.84 -14.34 -4.57
CA SER A 75 4.43 -14.66 -4.31
C SER A 75 3.78 -13.61 -3.41
N PRO A 76 2.53 -13.16 -3.69
CA PRO A 76 1.79 -12.31 -2.75
C PRO A 76 1.56 -12.99 -1.39
N LEU A 77 1.55 -14.34 -1.33
CA LEU A 77 1.47 -15.07 -0.06
C LEU A 77 2.73 -14.88 0.79
N ALA A 78 3.88 -14.66 0.16
CA ALA A 78 5.15 -14.36 0.84
C ALA A 78 5.33 -12.89 1.19
N ALA A 79 4.46 -12.00 0.70
CA ALA A 79 4.59 -10.56 0.82
C ALA A 79 3.48 -9.93 1.71
N ASN A 80 2.91 -10.68 2.66
CA ASN A 80 1.81 -10.19 3.52
C ASN A 80 0.55 -9.71 2.72
N MET A 81 0.31 -10.28 1.54
CA MET A 81 -0.86 -9.94 0.70
C MET A 81 -1.88 -11.07 0.63
N GLY A 82 -1.74 -12.15 1.42
CA GLY A 82 -2.69 -13.26 1.41
C GLY A 82 -4.14 -12.83 1.70
N TRP A 83 -4.33 -11.76 2.47
CA TRP A 83 -5.63 -11.20 2.81
C TRP A 83 -6.34 -10.50 1.63
N THR A 84 -5.62 -10.13 0.55
CA THR A 84 -6.20 -9.51 -0.64
C THR A 84 -6.68 -10.55 -1.66
N ILE A 85 -6.31 -11.82 -1.48
CA ILE A 85 -6.65 -12.90 -2.40
C ILE A 85 -8.05 -13.43 -2.05
N ALA A 86 -9.02 -13.14 -2.93
CA ALA A 86 -10.37 -13.68 -2.81
C ALA A 86 -10.44 -15.12 -3.35
N TRP A 87 -10.29 -16.09 -2.45
CA TRP A 87 -10.36 -17.53 -2.78
C TRP A 87 -11.76 -17.98 -3.17
N GLU A 88 -12.77 -17.38 -2.53
CA GLU A 88 -14.18 -17.63 -2.78
C GLU A 88 -14.81 -16.56 -3.69
N PRO A 89 -15.80 -16.92 -4.51
CA PRO A 89 -16.26 -18.29 -4.74
C PRO A 89 -15.21 -19.11 -5.52
N ALA A 90 -15.09 -20.40 -5.19
CA ALA A 90 -14.01 -21.26 -5.69
C ALA A 90 -13.99 -21.46 -7.22
N ASP A 91 -15.13 -21.29 -7.88
CA ASP A 91 -15.28 -21.38 -9.33
C ASP A 91 -14.80 -20.12 -10.08
N ARG A 92 -14.54 -19.02 -9.36
CA ARG A 92 -14.01 -17.78 -9.96
C ARG A 92 -12.56 -17.96 -10.35
N ASN A 93 -12.28 -18.17 -11.63
CA ASN A 93 -10.90 -18.21 -12.11
C ASN A 93 -10.26 -16.81 -12.21
N PHE A 94 -8.96 -16.72 -11.97
CA PHE A 94 -8.14 -15.51 -12.16
C PHE A 94 -6.68 -15.87 -12.47
N ILE A 95 -5.95 -14.95 -13.11
CA ILE A 95 -4.55 -15.18 -13.50
C ILE A 95 -3.71 -15.49 -12.26
N GLY A 96 -3.02 -16.63 -12.28
CA GLY A 96 -2.17 -17.09 -11.17
C GLY A 96 -2.90 -17.92 -10.11
N ARG A 97 -4.21 -18.18 -10.23
CA ARG A 97 -4.99 -18.95 -9.23
C ARG A 97 -4.40 -20.31 -8.91
N GLU A 98 -4.17 -21.16 -9.92
CA GLU A 98 -3.63 -22.51 -9.74
C GLU A 98 -2.26 -22.50 -9.04
N ALA A 99 -1.38 -21.57 -9.44
CA ALA A 99 -0.07 -21.39 -8.82
C ALA A 99 -0.18 -20.99 -7.34
N LEU A 100 -1.11 -20.10 -7.01
CA LEU A 100 -1.36 -19.65 -5.64
C LEU A 100 -1.98 -20.74 -4.77
N GLU A 101 -2.86 -21.58 -5.31
CA GLU A 101 -3.41 -22.75 -4.59
C GLU A 101 -2.29 -23.73 -4.23
N MET A 102 -1.40 -24.07 -5.18
CA MET A 102 -0.23 -24.92 -4.91
C MET A 102 0.72 -24.30 -3.87
N GLN A 103 0.96 -22.99 -3.93
CA GLN A 103 1.81 -22.29 -2.96
C GLN A 103 1.18 -22.26 -1.55
N ARG A 104 -0.14 -22.09 -1.47
CA ARG A 104 -0.87 -22.13 -0.20
C ARG A 104 -0.79 -23.50 0.47
N GLU A 105 -0.88 -24.58 -0.31
CA GLU A 105 -0.76 -25.96 0.21
C GLU A 105 0.68 -26.31 0.64
N LYS A 106 1.68 -25.88 -0.14
CA LYS A 106 3.10 -26.15 0.14
C LYS A 106 3.67 -25.23 1.23
N GLY A 107 3.08 -24.06 1.42
CA GLY A 107 3.61 -22.96 2.22
C GLY A 107 4.59 -22.09 1.43
N THR A 108 4.73 -20.84 1.85
CA THR A 108 5.70 -19.87 1.32
C THR A 108 6.51 -19.27 2.47
N GLU A 109 7.56 -18.50 2.12
CA GLU A 109 8.18 -17.56 3.06
C GLU A 109 7.16 -16.57 3.63
N GLN A 110 7.53 -15.81 4.66
CA GLN A 110 6.67 -14.79 5.24
C GLN A 110 7.39 -13.46 5.41
N LEU A 111 6.70 -12.38 5.08
CA LEU A 111 7.16 -11.01 5.33
C LEU A 111 6.91 -10.65 6.79
N VAL A 112 7.97 -10.27 7.52
CA VAL A 112 7.88 -9.89 8.93
C VAL A 112 8.50 -8.53 9.20
N GLY A 113 7.95 -7.81 10.19
CA GLY A 113 8.51 -6.55 10.68
C GLY A 113 9.60 -6.80 11.73
N LEU A 114 10.68 -6.02 11.66
CA LEU A 114 11.76 -6.04 12.64
C LEU A 114 11.88 -4.70 13.36
N VAL A 115 12.14 -4.74 14.67
CA VAL A 115 12.40 -3.56 15.49
C VAL A 115 13.81 -3.66 16.07
N MET A 116 14.66 -2.69 15.73
CA MET A 116 16.02 -2.61 16.28
C MET A 116 16.16 -1.38 17.19
N THR A 117 16.39 -1.61 18.48
CA THR A 117 16.38 -0.57 19.52
C THR A 117 17.74 0.08 19.79
N ARG A 118 18.83 -0.53 19.33
CA ARG A 118 20.20 0.01 19.44
C ARG A 118 20.55 0.81 18.19
N LYS A 119 21.54 1.71 18.30
CA LYS A 119 22.00 2.54 17.18
C LYS A 119 22.58 1.71 16.03
N ALA A 120 21.72 1.40 15.08
CA ALA A 120 21.91 1.43 13.65
C ALA A 120 20.49 1.69 13.08
N SER A 121 20.28 2.72 12.29
CA SER A 121 18.92 3.08 11.84
C SER A 121 18.52 2.19 10.66
N CYS A 122 17.62 1.21 10.87
CA CYS A 122 16.67 0.76 9.85
C CYS A 122 15.63 -0.19 10.50
N ALA A 123 14.33 0.10 10.34
CA ALA A 123 13.30 -0.93 10.45
C ALA A 123 13.40 -1.77 9.17
N VAL A 124 14.08 -2.91 9.24
CA VAL A 124 14.23 -3.80 8.08
C VAL A 124 12.99 -4.67 7.99
N VAL A 125 12.31 -4.64 6.84
CA VAL A 125 11.35 -5.69 6.49
C VAL A 125 12.16 -6.87 5.94
N CYS A 126 12.10 -8.01 6.62
CA CYS A 126 12.84 -9.20 6.25
C CYS A 126 11.86 -10.31 5.89
N ARG A 127 12.17 -11.10 4.85
CA ARG A 127 11.46 -12.35 4.59
C ARG A 127 12.11 -13.42 5.43
N SER A 128 11.32 -14.02 6.33
CA SER A 128 11.78 -15.09 7.19
C SER A 128 11.31 -16.42 6.64
N VAL A 129 12.24 -17.36 6.53
CA VAL A 129 11.96 -18.78 6.25
C VAL A 129 11.93 -19.49 7.60
N TYR A 130 10.81 -19.44 8.32
CA TYR A 130 10.61 -20.35 9.46
C TYR A 130 9.38 -21.23 9.22
N ARG A 131 9.63 -22.54 9.35
CA ARG A 131 8.63 -23.61 9.44
C ARG A 131 7.88 -23.53 10.76
#